data_AF-A0AA36IK99-F1
#
_entry.id   AF-A0AA36IK99-F1
#
_cell.length_a   1.000
_cell.length_b   1.000
_cell.length_c   1.000
_cell.angle_alpha   90.00
_cell.angle_beta   90.00
_cell.angle_gamma   90.00
#
_symmetry.space_group_name_H-M   'P 1'
#
loop_
_entity.id
_entity.type
_entity.pdbx_description
1 polymer ?
#
loop_
_entity_poly.entity_id
_entity_poly.type
_entity_poly.pdbx_seq_one_letter_code
_entity_poly.pdbx_strand_id
1 'polypeptide(L)'
;MSKSGVQPASWRVLHARVIIRKAPSTAAGILGFHVQGKIVEGLMQDVSGTPWIKVKHHGLDGKECDGFMLIDGSAVGLGILMEKVETFASAADKAPAVTRSTLSSAKSAAKPSLPTKKKMTSKN
;
A
#
# COMPACT_ATOMS: atom_id res chain seq x y z
N MET A 1 -7.17 3.97 -40.56
CA MET A 1 -7.35 4.53 -39.21
C MET A 1 -6.63 3.64 -38.20
N SER A 2 -5.41 4.00 -37.82
CA SER A 2 -4.60 3.22 -36.87
C SER A 2 -5.20 3.39 -35.48
N LYS A 3 -5.89 2.36 -34.98
CA LYS A 3 -6.21 2.24 -33.56
C LYS A 3 -4.87 2.17 -32.85
N SER A 4 -4.39 3.28 -32.30
CA SER A 4 -3.30 3.27 -31.32
C SER A 4 -3.79 2.48 -30.13
N GLY A 5 -3.61 1.16 -30.18
CA GLY A 5 -3.94 0.24 -29.12
C GLY A 5 -3.00 0.49 -27.97
N VAL A 6 -3.35 1.44 -27.11
CA VAL A 6 -2.65 1.63 -25.84
C VAL A 6 -3.03 0.43 -24.99
N GLN A 7 -2.14 -0.57 -25.00
CA GLN A 7 -2.33 -1.77 -24.19
C GLN A 7 -2.20 -1.40 -22.71
N PRO A 8 -3.00 -2.01 -21.83
CA PRO A 8 -2.78 -1.87 -20.40
C PRO A 8 -1.38 -2.42 -20.06
N ALA A 9 -0.66 -1.70 -19.22
CA ALA A 9 0.64 -2.12 -18.72
C ALA A 9 0.52 -2.44 -17.22
N SER A 10 1.39 -3.33 -16.75
CA SER A 10 1.52 -3.67 -15.34
C SER A 10 2.49 -2.70 -14.67
N TRP A 11 2.11 -2.18 -13.50
CA TRP A 11 2.87 -1.20 -12.74
C TRP A 11 3.00 -1.65 -11.30
N ARG A 12 4.21 -1.59 -10.74
CA ARG A 12 4.46 -1.92 -9.34
C ARG A 12 4.54 -0.63 -8.53
N VAL A 13 3.83 -0.62 -7.41
CA VAL A 13 3.89 0.47 -6.44
C VAL A 13 5.21 0.38 -5.66
N LEU A 14 6.05 1.41 -5.76
CA LEU A 14 7.33 1.50 -5.05
C LEU A 14 7.23 2.29 -3.75
N HIS A 15 6.31 3.24 -3.69
CA HIS A 15 6.12 4.08 -2.52
C HIS A 15 5.21 3.42 -1.47
N ALA A 16 5.34 3.81 -0.20
CA ALA A 16 4.57 3.24 0.91
C ALA A 16 3.06 3.22 0.64
N ARG A 17 2.53 4.30 0.03
CA ARG A 17 1.14 4.44 -0.41
C ARG A 17 1.06 5.28 -1.67
N VAL A 18 0.24 4.86 -2.62
CA VAL A 18 -0.14 5.61 -3.82
C VAL A 18 -1.65 5.71 -3.87
N ILE A 19 -2.15 6.94 -4.04
CA ILE A 19 -3.56 7.28 -3.93
C ILE A 19 -4.25 7.08 -5.28
N ILE A 20 -5.42 6.44 -5.24
CA ILE A 20 -6.35 6.34 -6.37
C ILE A 20 -7.29 7.54 -6.29
N ARG A 21 -7.34 8.33 -7.34
CA ARG A 21 -8.14 9.55 -7.42
C ARG A 21 -9.25 9.43 -8.46
N LYS A 22 -10.31 10.23 -8.30
CA LYS A 22 -11.43 10.31 -9.25
C LYS A 22 -11.05 10.90 -10.61
N ALA A 23 -10.00 11.70 -10.66
CA ALA A 23 -9.50 12.36 -11.86
C ALA A 23 -7.97 12.43 -11.79
N PRO A 24 -7.28 12.60 -12.94
CA PRO A 24 -5.82 12.74 -13.01
C PRO A 24 -5.37 14.12 -12.54
N SER A 25 -5.64 14.43 -11.27
CA SER A 25 -5.29 15.70 -10.62
C SER A 25 -5.02 15.46 -9.14
N THR A 26 -4.02 16.12 -8.59
CA THR A 26 -3.67 16.05 -7.16
C THR A 26 -4.72 16.69 -6.24
N ALA A 27 -5.59 17.55 -6.79
CA ALA A 27 -6.73 18.15 -6.09
C ALA A 27 -8.01 17.28 -6.17
N ALA A 28 -8.02 16.25 -7.00
CA ALA A 28 -9.20 15.40 -7.18
C ALA A 28 -9.48 14.53 -5.94
N GLY A 29 -10.76 14.21 -5.74
CA GLY A 29 -11.23 13.38 -4.65
C GLY A 29 -10.56 12.00 -4.64
N ILE A 30 -10.27 11.51 -3.42
CA ILE A 30 -9.63 10.23 -3.19
C ILE A 30 -10.69 9.13 -3.23
N LEU A 31 -10.45 8.09 -4.04
CA LEU A 31 -11.25 6.87 -4.08
C LEU A 31 -10.66 5.81 -3.14
N GLY A 32 -9.34 5.71 -3.07
CA GLY A 32 -8.65 4.71 -2.28
C GLY A 32 -7.14 4.83 -2.39
N PHE A 33 -6.42 3.76 -2.03
CA PHE A 33 -4.97 3.71 -2.17
C PHE A 33 -4.47 2.28 -2.38
N HIS A 34 -3.28 2.16 -2.95
CA HIS A 34 -2.51 0.94 -2.95
C HIS A 34 -1.20 1.13 -2.18
N VAL A 35 -0.73 0.04 -1.60
CA VAL A 35 0.48 -0.01 -0.80
C VAL A 35 1.64 -0.51 -1.63
N GLN A 36 2.85 -0.23 -1.14
CA GLN A 36 4.10 -0.71 -1.73
C GLN A 36 4.07 -2.22 -2.01
N GLY A 37 4.67 -2.59 -3.15
CA GLY A 37 4.79 -3.98 -3.58
C GLY A 37 3.58 -4.50 -4.35
N LYS A 38 2.45 -3.79 -4.35
CA LYS A 38 1.28 -4.18 -5.14
C LYS A 38 1.51 -3.91 -6.62
N ILE A 39 1.13 -4.88 -7.46
CA ILE A 39 1.09 -4.73 -8.92
C ILE A 39 -0.32 -4.32 -9.31
N VAL A 40 -0.42 -3.32 -10.18
CA VAL A 40 -1.67 -2.81 -10.72
C VAL A 40 -1.58 -2.78 -12.23
N GLU A 41 -2.70 -3.08 -12.89
CA GLU A 41 -2.79 -3.05 -14.35
C GLU A 41 -3.61 -1.84 -14.75
N GLY A 42 -3.04 -1.02 -15.62
CA GLY A 42 -3.64 0.25 -15.97
C GLY A 42 -3.13 0.79 -17.29
N LEU A 43 -3.94 1.68 -17.87
CA LEU A 43 -3.61 2.36 -19.10
C LEU A 43 -2.85 3.64 -18.77
N MET A 44 -1.63 3.76 -19.27
CA MET A 44 -0.83 4.97 -19.06
C MET A 44 -1.42 6.13 -19.85
N GLN A 45 -1.59 7.26 -19.18
CA GLN A 45 -2.08 8.49 -19.75
C GLN A 45 -1.22 9.65 -19.26
N ASP A 46 -0.65 10.42 -20.19
CA ASP A 46 -0.05 11.70 -19.86
C ASP A 46 -1.14 12.77 -19.78
N VAL A 47 -1.19 13.49 -18.66
CA VAL A 47 -2.10 14.62 -18.47
C VAL A 47 -1.28 15.81 -18.00
N SER A 48 -1.22 16.84 -18.83
CA SER A 48 -0.46 18.07 -18.56
C SER A 48 1.03 17.82 -18.28
N GLY A 49 1.66 16.87 -18.99
CA GLY A 49 3.07 16.51 -18.81
C GLY A 49 3.35 15.71 -17.54
N THR A 50 2.30 15.25 -16.87
CA THR A 50 2.40 14.36 -15.71
C THR A 50 1.89 12.97 -16.09
N PRO A 51 2.68 11.91 -15.90
CA PRO A 51 2.25 10.55 -16.22
C PRO A 51 1.33 9.98 -15.14
N TRP A 52 0.12 9.59 -15.55
CA TRP A 52 -0.88 8.91 -14.74
C TRP A 52 -1.17 7.51 -15.28
N ILE A 53 -1.70 6.63 -14.44
CA ILE A 53 -2.34 5.39 -14.86
C ILE A 53 -3.83 5.44 -14.60
N LYS A 54 -4.62 5.00 -15.58
CA LYS A 54 -6.05 4.76 -15.44
C LYS A 54 -6.27 3.29 -15.08
N VAL A 55 -6.85 3.05 -13.91
CA VAL A 55 -7.15 1.73 -13.37
C VAL A 55 -8.65 1.60 -13.11
N LYS A 56 -9.19 0.39 -13.15
CA LYS A 56 -10.57 0.12 -12.70
C LYS A 56 -10.57 -0.05 -11.17
N HIS A 57 -11.41 0.71 -10.49
CA HIS A 57 -11.57 0.64 -9.04
C HIS A 57 -13.02 0.32 -8.69
N HIS A 58 -13.22 -0.70 -7.86
CA HIS A 58 -14.53 -1.02 -7.30
C HIS A 58 -14.72 -0.19 -6.03
N GLY A 59 -15.66 0.75 -6.08
CA GLY A 59 -16.04 1.53 -4.90
C GLY A 59 -16.77 0.67 -3.86
N LEU A 60 -16.96 1.24 -2.67
CA LEU A 60 -17.67 0.58 -1.56
C LEU A 60 -19.12 0.23 -1.93
N ASP A 61 -19.73 1.01 -2.83
CA ASP A 61 -21.07 0.78 -3.37
C ASP A 61 -21.16 -0.40 -4.36
N GLY A 62 -20.05 -1.13 -4.58
CA GLY A 62 -19.96 -2.23 -5.55
C GLY A 62 -19.90 -1.78 -7.01
N LYS A 63 -19.94 -0.47 -7.27
CA LYS A 63 -19.86 0.10 -8.63
C LYS A 63 -18.42 0.23 -9.09
N GLU A 64 -18.19 -0.17 -10.33
CA GLU A 64 -16.93 0.06 -11.04
C GLU A 64 -16.81 1.54 -11.42
N CYS A 65 -15.74 2.16 -10.96
CA CYS A 65 -15.37 3.52 -11.31
C CYS A 65 -13.97 3.53 -11.92
N ASP A 66 -13.71 4.50 -12.78
CA ASP A 66 -12.37 4.75 -13.25
C ASP A 66 -11.57 5.49 -12.16
N GLY A 67 -10.42 4.94 -11.81
CA GLY A 67 -9.47 5.52 -10.86
C GLY A 67 -8.19 5.94 -11.55
N PHE A 68 -7.57 7.00 -11.05
CA PHE A 68 -6.32 7.54 -11.57
C PHE A 68 -5.23 7.48 -10.50
N MET A 69 -4.07 6.91 -10.83
CA MET A 69 -2.93 6.87 -9.93
C MET A 69 -1.74 7.58 -10.56
N LEU A 70 -0.97 8.27 -9.74
CA LEU A 70 0.18 9.06 -10.18
C LEU A 70 1.42 8.15 -10.29
N ILE A 71 2.08 8.16 -11.45
CA ILE A 71 3.33 7.39 -11.66
C ILE A 71 4.52 8.16 -11.07
N ASP A 72 4.62 9.44 -11.41
CA ASP A 72 5.69 10.33 -10.96
C ASP A 72 5.15 11.38 -9.99
N GLY A 73 5.58 11.30 -8.74
CA GLY A 73 5.31 12.25 -7.69
C GLY A 73 6.36 13.35 -7.57
N SER A 74 7.27 13.52 -8.53
CA SER A 74 8.30 14.57 -8.47
C SER A 74 7.66 15.96 -8.41
N ALA A 75 6.51 16.16 -9.07
CA ALA A 75 5.72 17.39 -8.98
C ALA A 75 5.25 17.74 -7.55
N VAL A 76 5.20 16.77 -6.64
CA VAL A 76 4.83 16.94 -5.22
C VAL A 76 5.99 16.63 -4.26
N GLY A 77 7.22 16.46 -4.78
CA GLY A 77 8.41 16.19 -3.98
C GLY A 77 8.56 14.75 -3.48
N LEU A 78 7.81 13.79 -4.03
CA LEU A 78 7.85 12.38 -3.63
C LEU A 78 8.72 11.50 -4.56
N GLY A 79 9.12 12.01 -5.73
CA GLY A 79 9.87 11.25 -6.73
C GLY A 79 9.03 10.18 -7.41
N ILE A 80 9.67 9.12 -7.91
CA ILE A 80 9.01 8.03 -8.63
C ILE A 80 8.16 7.19 -7.67
N LEU A 81 6.86 7.09 -7.94
CA LEU A 81 5.91 6.36 -7.10
C LEU A 81 5.66 4.94 -7.60
N MET A 82 5.72 4.73 -8.91
CA MET A 82 5.40 3.48 -9.58
C MET A 82 6.41 3.20 -10.69
N GLU A 83 6.78 1.93 -10.85
CA GLU A 83 7.60 1.46 -11.97
C GLU A 83 6.79 0.56 -12.91
N LYS A 84 7.07 0.61 -14.20
CA LYS A 84 6.48 -0.31 -15.18
C LYS A 84 7.16 -1.67 -15.01
N VAL A 85 6.37 -2.72 -14.81
CA VAL A 85 6.85 -4.10 -14.80
C VAL A 85 6.56 -4.69 -16.17
N GLU A 86 7.61 -4.96 -16.93
CA GLU A 86 7.47 -5.72 -18.16
C GLU A 86 7.28 -7.18 -17.77
N THR A 87 6.02 -7.62 -17.75
CA THR A 87 5.65 -8.99 -17.45
C THR A 87 6.18 -9.92 -18.54
N PHE A 88 7.45 -10.26 -18.48
CA PHE A 88 7.93 -11.54 -18.99
C PHE A 88 7.85 -12.48 -17.81
N ALA A 89 6.96 -13.45 -17.90
CA ALA A 89 6.73 -14.47 -16.89
C ALA A 89 8.05 -15.05 -16.34
N SER A 90 8.53 -14.53 -15.21
CA SER A 90 9.56 -15.15 -14.36
C SER A 90 9.72 -14.40 -13.03
N ALA A 91 9.94 -15.17 -11.96
CA ALA A 91 10.21 -14.81 -10.56
C ALA A 91 8.97 -14.39 -9.72
N ALA A 92 8.43 -15.20 -8.79
CA ALA A 92 9.00 -16.35 -8.09
C ALA A 92 10.43 -16.12 -7.57
N ASP A 93 10.73 -14.98 -6.95
CA ASP A 93 11.73 -14.91 -5.87
C ASP A 93 11.64 -13.58 -5.11
N LYS A 94 11.86 -13.66 -3.79
CA LYS A 94 11.98 -12.58 -2.78
C LYS A 94 10.69 -11.95 -2.28
N ALA A 95 9.99 -12.76 -1.50
CA ALA A 95 9.57 -12.36 -0.17
C ALA A 95 10.64 -11.48 0.52
N PRO A 96 10.27 -10.40 1.24
CA PRO A 96 11.09 -10.00 2.37
C PRO A 96 10.98 -11.12 3.40
N ALA A 97 12.01 -11.97 3.44
CA ALA A 97 12.36 -12.74 4.61
C ALA A 97 12.57 -11.75 5.77
N VAL A 98 11.48 -11.39 6.46
CA VAL A 98 11.56 -10.98 7.86
C VAL A 98 11.81 -12.27 8.61
N THR A 99 13.09 -12.58 8.78
CA THR A 99 13.56 -13.48 9.82
C THR A 99 13.09 -12.89 11.15
N ARG A 100 11.89 -13.31 11.59
CA ARG A 100 11.55 -13.27 13.01
C ARG A 100 12.57 -14.17 13.69
N SER A 101 13.60 -13.51 14.19
CA SER A 101 14.64 -14.10 15.01
C SER A 101 13.96 -14.91 16.10
N THR A 102 14.24 -16.20 16.08
CA THR A 102 13.97 -17.17 17.11
C THR A 102 14.68 -16.77 18.39
N LEU A 103 13.93 -16.25 19.35
CA LEU A 103 14.18 -16.38 20.79
C LEU A 103 12.82 -16.75 21.38
N SER A 104 12.46 -18.03 21.38
CA SER A 104 12.81 -18.94 22.48
C SER A 104 12.60 -18.28 23.85
N SER A 105 11.37 -18.33 24.34
CA SER A 105 11.12 -18.42 25.78
C SER A 105 9.81 -19.14 26.01
N ALA A 106 9.85 -20.46 25.81
CA ALA A 106 8.92 -21.37 26.45
C ALA A 106 9.61 -21.86 27.72
N LYS A 107 9.27 -21.32 28.90
CA LYS A 107 9.33 -22.11 30.13
C LYS A 107 8.58 -21.49 31.31
N SER A 108 7.74 -22.34 31.90
CA SER A 108 7.35 -22.39 33.31
C SER A 108 6.36 -21.34 33.81
N ALA A 109 5.10 -21.70 34.08
CA ALA A 109 4.62 -22.59 35.14
C ALA A 109 4.53 -21.91 36.52
N ALA A 110 3.29 -21.87 37.01
CA ALA A 110 2.86 -22.10 38.40
C ALA A 110 3.21 -21.08 39.50
N LYS A 111 2.15 -20.70 40.23
CA LYS A 111 2.05 -19.93 41.48
C LYS A 111 3.00 -20.44 42.59
N PRO A 112 3.40 -19.61 43.58
CA PRO A 112 2.64 -19.55 44.84
C PRO A 112 2.58 -18.17 45.58
N SER A 113 1.40 -17.90 46.13
CA SER A 113 1.06 -17.32 47.46
C SER A 113 2.03 -16.53 48.37
N LEU A 114 1.43 -15.49 49.01
CA LEU A 114 1.65 -14.87 50.36
C LEU A 114 2.83 -13.88 50.56
N PRO A 115 2.82 -13.02 51.61
CA PRO A 115 1.77 -12.13 52.15
C PRO A 115 2.30 -10.69 52.40
N THR A 116 1.44 -9.65 52.45
CA THR A 116 1.80 -8.40 53.16
C THR A 116 0.66 -7.86 54.02
N LYS A 117 0.83 -8.06 55.33
CA LYS A 117 0.06 -7.48 56.43
C LYS A 117 0.72 -6.15 56.83
N LYS A 118 -0.04 -5.07 56.97
CA LYS A 118 0.16 -3.88 57.85
C LYS A 118 -1.02 -2.94 57.56
N LYS A 119 -2.12 -2.90 58.31
CA LYS A 119 -2.35 -2.44 59.70
C LYS A 119 -1.58 -1.15 60.06
N MET A 120 -2.30 -0.02 59.98
CA MET A 120 -2.15 1.22 60.75
C MET A 120 -3.50 1.96 60.64
N THR A 121 -4.43 1.80 61.60
CA THR A 121 -4.76 2.79 62.67
C THR A 121 -5.18 4.15 62.09
N SER A 122 -6.48 4.48 61.95
CA SER A 122 -7.43 4.95 62.98
C SER A 122 -6.93 6.12 63.83
N LYS A 123 -7.48 7.31 63.51
CA LYS A 123 -7.69 8.58 64.25
C LYS A 123 -7.89 9.64 63.15
N ASN A 124 -8.99 10.36 63.03
CA ASN A 124 -9.75 11.12 64.01
C ASN A 124 -11.24 11.18 63.63
#